data_AF-A0A942XZY6-F1
#
_entry.id   AF-A0A942XZY6-F1
#
_cell.length_a   1.000
_cell.length_b   1.000
_cell.length_c   1.000
_cell.angle_alpha   90.00
_cell.angle_beta   90.00
_cell.angle_gamma   90.00
#
_symmetry.space_group_name_H-M   'P 1'
#
loop_
_entity.id
_entity.type
_entity.pdbx_description
1 polymer ?
#
loop_
_entity_poly.entity_id
_entity_poly.type
_entity_poly.pdbx_seq_one_letter_code
_entity_poly.pdbx_strand_id
1 'polypeptide(L)'
;MLTIRPSTRHRAKIKLALQGCAGSGKTYSALLLAYGMTSDWSKIAVIDSENGSADLYAHLGTYNVVSLGGDYSPEHYIEAIA
;
A
#
# COMPACT_ATOMS: atom_id res chain seq x y z
N MET A 1 -31.37 -1.21 18.42
CA MET A 1 -31.92 0.13 18.72
C MET A 1 -30.90 1.15 18.21
N LEU A 2 -31.31 2.12 17.37
CA LEU A 2 -30.39 3.12 16.81
C LEU A 2 -30.26 4.30 17.79
N THR A 3 -29.04 4.76 18.06
CA THR A 3 -28.74 5.87 18.97
C THR A 3 -28.09 7.03 18.23
N ILE A 4 -28.58 8.26 18.46
CA ILE A 4 -28.01 9.49 17.94
C ILE A 4 -26.82 9.89 18.83
N ARG A 5 -25.67 10.21 18.22
CA ARG A 5 -24.48 10.71 18.92
C ARG A 5 -23.88 11.95 18.22
N PRO A 6 -23.16 12.81 18.95
CA PRO A 6 -22.32 13.84 18.34
C PRO A 6 -21.25 13.21 17.44
N SER A 7 -21.01 13.83 16.29
CA SER A 7 -19.95 13.40 15.36
C SER A 7 -18.56 13.64 15.95
N THR A 8 -17.63 12.74 15.66
CA THR A 8 -16.23 12.82 16.12
C THR A 8 -15.30 12.43 14.97
N ARG A 9 -14.15 13.09 14.84
CA ARG A 9 -13.10 12.67 13.90
C ARG A 9 -12.50 11.36 14.40
N HIS A 10 -12.73 10.30 13.63
CA HIS A 10 -12.06 9.02 13.82
C HIS A 10 -10.80 8.98 12.95
N ARG A 11 -9.71 8.39 13.44
CA ARG A 11 -8.53 8.09 12.62
C ARG A 11 -8.89 6.98 11.62
N ALA A 12 -9.52 7.34 10.52
CA ALA A 12 -9.79 6.42 9.42
C ALA A 12 -8.50 6.18 8.63
N LYS A 13 -8.21 4.91 8.32
CA LYS A 13 -7.16 4.57 7.35
C LYS A 13 -7.60 5.04 5.96
N ILE A 14 -6.70 5.68 5.22
CA ILE A 14 -6.97 6.07 3.82
C ILE A 14 -7.04 4.79 2.99
N LYS A 15 -8.08 4.69 2.16
CA LYS A 15 -8.18 3.69 1.09
C LYS A 15 -8.12 4.43 -0.24
N LEU A 16 -7.06 4.22 -0.99
CA LEU A 16 -6.79 4.93 -2.24
C LEU A 16 -6.51 3.91 -3.34
N ALA A 17 -7.08 4.14 -4.52
CA ALA A 17 -6.77 3.38 -5.73
C ALA A 17 -6.06 4.30 -6.74
N LEU A 18 -4.87 3.88 -7.18
CA LEU A 18 -4.13 4.53 -8.28
C LEU A 18 -4.34 3.71 -9.55
N GLN A 19 -4.91 4.32 -10.59
CA GLN A 19 -5.32 3.63 -11.82
C GLN A 19 -4.59 4.20 -13.04
N GLY A 20 -4.27 3.33 -14.00
CA GLY A 20 -3.53 3.68 -15.21
C GLY A 20 -2.91 2.46 -15.90
N CYS A 21 -2.52 2.61 -17.16
CA CYS A 21 -1.90 1.54 -17.95
C CYS A 21 -0.56 1.07 -17.34
N ALA A 22 -0.05 -0.08 -17.78
CA ALA A 22 1.32 -0.48 -17.46
C ALA A 22 2.31 0.62 -17.89
N GLY A 23 3.34 0.88 -17.08
CA GLY A 23 4.31 1.95 -17.33
C GLY A 23 3.82 3.38 -17.04
N SER A 24 2.58 3.60 -16.60
CA SER A 24 2.07 4.95 -16.30
C SER A 24 2.56 5.53 -14.95
N GLY A 25 3.51 4.89 -14.28
CA GLY A 25 4.09 5.37 -13.02
C GLY A 25 3.27 5.09 -11.75
N LYS A 26 2.39 4.08 -11.75
CA LYS A 26 1.54 3.75 -10.58
C LYS A 26 2.36 3.43 -9.32
N THR A 27 3.25 2.45 -9.39
CA THR A 27 4.08 2.01 -8.25
C THR A 27 4.99 3.12 -7.75
N TYR A 28 5.66 3.82 -8.67
CA TYR A 28 6.47 5.00 -8.37
C TYR A 28 5.69 6.06 -7.59
N SER A 29 4.50 6.43 -8.09
CA SER A 29 3.67 7.45 -7.46
C SER A 29 3.11 7.00 -6.10
N ALA A 30 2.77 5.70 -5.97
CA ALA A 30 2.33 5.12 -4.71
C ALA A 30 3.41 5.23 -3.62
N LEU A 31 4.66 4.91 -3.97
CA LEU A 31 5.82 4.98 -3.08
C LEU A 31 6.10 6.42 -2.64
N LEU A 32 6.11 7.37 -3.58
CA LEU A 32 6.31 8.79 -3.24
C LEU A 32 5.17 9.35 -2.38
N LEU A 33 3.93 8.96 -2.65
CA LEU A 33 2.79 9.36 -1.84
C LEU A 33 2.90 8.81 -0.41
N ALA A 34 3.24 7.53 -0.27
CA ALA A 34 3.46 6.91 1.03
C ALA A 34 4.58 7.60 1.81
N TYR A 35 5.70 7.92 1.15
CA TYR A 35 6.78 8.69 1.74
C TYR A 35 6.34 10.10 2.13
N GLY A 36 5.56 10.79 1.31
CA GLY A 36 4.99 12.10 1.66
C GLY A 36 4.12 12.08 2.92
N MET A 37 3.49 10.93 3.23
CA MET A 37 2.67 10.74 4.43
C MET A 37 3.49 10.37 5.68
N THR A 38 4.57 9.61 5.53
CA THR A 38 5.36 9.08 6.66
C THR A 38 6.65 9.84 6.92
N SER A 39 7.22 10.47 5.88
CA SER A 39 8.58 11.01 5.82
C SER A 39 9.65 9.99 6.25
N ASP A 40 9.38 8.69 6.09
CA ASP A 40 10.20 7.59 6.57
C ASP A 40 9.93 6.34 5.72
N TRP A 41 10.95 5.91 4.97
CA TRP A 41 10.87 4.75 4.08
C TRP A 41 10.67 3.43 4.83
N SER A 42 11.21 3.31 6.05
CA SER A 42 11.13 2.08 6.84
C SER A 42 9.70 1.73 7.27
N LYS A 43 8.78 2.70 7.21
CA LYS A 43 7.35 2.53 7.52
C LYS A 43 6.49 2.15 6.32
N ILE A 44 7.10 2.00 5.15
CA ILE A 44 6.40 1.67 3.91
C ILE A 44 6.59 0.18 3.65
N ALA A 45 5.49 -0.51 3.34
CA ALA A 45 5.48 -1.90 2.94
C ALA A 45 4.71 -2.05 1.63
N VAL A 46 5.26 -2.80 0.68
CA VAL A 46 4.64 -3.14 -0.59
C VAL A 46 4.32 -4.64 -0.60
N ILE A 47 3.05 -4.96 -0.84
CA ILE A 47 2.65 -6.32 -1.21
C ILE A 47 2.82 -6.42 -2.73
N ASP A 48 3.87 -7.10 -3.17
CA ASP A 48 4.19 -7.25 -4.59
C ASP A 48 3.49 -8.47 -5.17
N SER A 49 2.49 -8.20 -6.00
CA SER A 49 1.77 -9.19 -6.81
C SER A 49 2.29 -9.28 -8.25
N GLU A 50 3.24 -8.43 -8.64
CA GLU A 50 3.72 -8.26 -10.03
C GLU A 50 5.20 -8.71 -10.16
N ASN A 51 5.50 -9.94 -9.75
CA ASN A 51 6.76 -10.65 -10.00
C ASN A 51 8.05 -9.84 -9.72
N GLY A 52 8.12 -9.11 -8.59
CA GLY A 52 9.32 -8.37 -8.19
C GLY A 52 9.40 -6.95 -8.76
N SER A 53 8.33 -6.44 -9.37
CA SER A 53 8.30 -5.07 -9.91
C SER A 53 8.55 -3.99 -8.84
N ALA A 54 8.28 -4.30 -7.57
CA ALA A 54 8.54 -3.39 -6.47
C ALA A 54 10.05 -3.10 -6.34
N ASP A 55 10.92 -4.09 -6.55
CA ASP A 55 12.37 -3.94 -6.35
C ASP A 55 13.04 -3.00 -7.36
N LEU A 56 12.40 -2.76 -8.52
CA LEU A 56 12.86 -1.80 -9.52
C LEU A 56 12.98 -0.37 -8.95
N TYR A 57 12.29 -0.09 -7.85
CA TYR A 57 12.25 1.23 -7.20
C TYR A 57 13.11 1.32 -5.94
N ALA A 58 13.98 0.34 -5.66
CA ALA A 58 14.84 0.32 -4.46
C ALA A 58 15.75 1.56 -4.32
N HIS A 59 16.04 2.25 -5.43
CA HIS A 59 16.79 3.49 -5.45
C HIS A 59 16.06 4.68 -4.79
N LEU A 60 14.75 4.60 -4.56
CA LEU A 60 13.98 5.66 -3.89
C LEU A 60 14.21 5.70 -2.38
N GLY A 61 14.46 4.54 -1.77
CA GLY A 61 14.71 4.43 -0.33
C GLY A 61 14.47 3.02 0.19
N THR A 62 14.80 2.79 1.46
CA THR A 62 14.71 1.48 2.10
C THR A 62 13.29 1.20 2.62
N TYR A 63 12.41 0.72 1.74
CA TYR A 63 11.07 0.22 2.10
C TYR A 63 11.04 -1.32 2.16
N ASN A 64 9.98 -1.86 2.76
CA ASN A 64 9.79 -3.29 2.92
C ASN A 64 8.96 -3.85 1.76
N VAL A 65 9.26 -5.08 1.34
CA VAL A 65 8.52 -5.77 0.28
C VAL A 65 8.17 -7.18 0.75
N VAL A 66 6.94 -7.60 0.49
CA VAL A 66 6.49 -8.99 0.61
C VAL A 66 5.93 -9.43 -0.74
N SER A 67 6.45 -10.52 -1.30
CA SER A 67 5.91 -11.10 -2.53
C SER A 67 4.90 -12.20 -2.20
N LEU A 68 3.77 -12.22 -2.92
CA LEU A 68 2.73 -13.24 -2.74
C LEU A 68 3.11 -14.62 -3.31
N GLY A 69 4.21 -14.73 -4.05
CA GLY A 69 4.76 -16.02 -4.48
C GLY A 69 3.86 -16.86 -5.40
N GLY A 70 2.82 -16.27 -5.98
CA GLY A 70 1.89 -16.93 -6.90
C GLY A 70 0.55 -17.37 -6.30
N ASP A 71 0.35 -17.22 -4.99
CA ASP A 71 -0.97 -17.41 -4.35
C ASP A 71 -1.68 -16.05 -4.22
N TYR A 72 -2.66 -15.82 -5.10
CA TYR A 72 -3.43 -14.58 -5.16
C TYR A 72 -4.83 -14.74 -4.54
N SER A 73 -5.00 -15.69 -3.63
CA SER A 73 -6.24 -15.87 -2.88
C SER A 73 -6.50 -14.68 -1.93
N PRO A 74 -7.77 -14.28 -1.72
CA PRO A 74 -8.10 -13.22 -0.77
C PRO A 74 -7.52 -13.45 0.63
N GLU A 75 -7.44 -14.69 1.07
CA GLU A 75 -6.88 -15.12 2.36
C GLU A 75 -5.40 -14.72 2.49
N HIS A 76 -4.61 -14.94 1.45
CA HIS A 76 -3.19 -14.57 1.43
C HIS A 76 -3.01 -13.04 1.46
N TYR A 77 -3.88 -12.30 0.75
CA TYR A 77 -3.89 -10.83 0.84
C TYR A 77 -4.25 -10.35 2.25
N ILE A 78 -5.19 -11.01 2.93
CA ILE A 78 -5.56 -10.67 4.32
C ILE A 78 -4.36 -10.90 5.25
N GLU A 79 -3.65 -12.03 5.10
CA GLU A 79 -2.44 -12.31 5.87
C GLU A 79 -1.36 -11.26 5.64
N ALA A 80 -1.13 -10.85 4.39
CA ALA A 80 -0.12 -9.85 4.06
C ALA A 80 -0.45 -8.42 4.55
N ILE A 81 -1.73 -8.11 4.83
CA ILE A 81 -2.18 -6.81 5.34
C ILE A 81 -2.13 -6.73 6.87
N ALA A 82 -2.22 -7.87 7.56
CA ALA A 82 -2.37 -7.97 9.02
C ALA A 82 -1.09 -7.57 9.77
#